data_AF-A0A124E4C2-F1
#
_entry.id   AF-A0A124E4C2-F1
#
_cell.length_a   1.000
_cell.length_b   1.000
_cell.length_c   1.000
_cell.angle_alpha   90.00
_cell.angle_beta   90.00
_cell.angle_gamma   90.00
#
_symmetry.space_group_name_H-M   'P 1'
#
loop_
_entity.id
_entity.type
_entity.pdbx_description
1 polymer ?
#
loop_
_entity_poly.entity_id
_entity_poly.type
_entity_poly.pdbx_seq_one_letter_code
_entity_poly.pdbx_strand_id
1 'polypeptide(L)'
;MAIPVLLTDGPGRECDRIARVVICLIGVGPPYYGVRMSWQRLSQRTAGMEPDGPYEGVPEHLKYPVIRWLRQNLELDRYTNGNEYVLRELAIRLRIPLPLNTELGEFGDSLLAAGGKDEGLLLDLVDAVLEIQGPGGNRYESLERILISGASTWRVGNDFRSLARLVTEETQATYEAATSVVDEATKELKEAWANAFGRNGDPSDAWDHAIKAVEDVLIPAMMPNNGNATLGSVIGELNGQNGQHWKLVLPGNNQDHDVAHLVSMLRLMWPNHDRHGGASPKRTPSEQEARAVVTLAATIVQWHREGWVVQRR
;
A
#
# COMPACT_ATOMS: atom_id res chain seq x y z
N MET A 1 -23.92 39.03 -72.08
CA MET A 1 -22.63 38.74 -72.75
C MET A 1 -22.16 37.37 -72.27
N ALA A 2 -21.59 36.57 -73.16
CA ALA A 2 -21.61 35.10 -73.17
C ALA A 2 -20.64 34.39 -72.20
N ILE A 3 -21.13 33.26 -71.63
CA ILE A 3 -20.57 31.89 -71.55
C ILE A 3 -19.21 31.62 -70.81
N PRO A 4 -19.05 30.43 -70.16
CA PRO A 4 -18.45 30.20 -68.82
C PRO A 4 -17.19 29.28 -68.84
N VAL A 5 -16.99 28.48 -67.75
CA VAL A 5 -16.26 27.17 -67.70
C VAL A 5 -14.72 27.28 -67.51
N LEU A 6 -13.95 26.49 -66.75
CA LEU A 6 -14.03 25.28 -65.89
C LEU A 6 -12.67 25.10 -65.17
N LEU A 7 -12.64 24.34 -64.05
CA LEU A 7 -11.57 23.41 -63.56
C LEU A 7 -10.14 23.98 -63.35
N THR A 8 -9.23 23.50 -62.50
CA THR A 8 -9.05 22.55 -61.38
C THR A 8 -7.64 22.84 -60.86
N ASP A 9 -7.39 22.58 -59.57
CA ASP A 9 -6.24 21.80 -59.06
C ASP A 9 -5.98 22.15 -57.57
N GLY A 10 -6.05 21.13 -56.71
CA GLY A 10 -5.61 21.21 -55.30
C GLY A 10 -4.09 20.99 -55.18
N PRO A 11 -3.56 20.46 -54.06
CA PRO A 11 -4.11 20.34 -52.70
C PRO A 11 -3.15 20.94 -51.63
N GLY A 12 -3.58 21.07 -50.37
CA GLY A 12 -2.64 21.07 -49.25
C GLY A 12 -2.96 21.99 -48.06
N ARG A 13 -3.37 21.35 -46.97
CA ARG A 13 -3.06 21.63 -45.55
C ARG A 13 -3.18 23.07 -45.05
N GLU A 14 -4.12 23.29 -44.12
CA GLU A 14 -3.77 23.64 -42.73
C GLU A 14 -5.02 23.63 -41.84
N CYS A 15 -5.13 22.56 -41.06
CA CYS A 15 -5.91 22.55 -39.83
C CYS A 15 -5.12 23.37 -38.80
N ASP A 16 -5.56 24.59 -38.50
CA ASP A 16 -5.29 25.19 -37.20
C ASP A 16 -6.26 26.33 -36.90
N ARG A 17 -7.23 26.03 -36.03
CA ARG A 17 -8.03 26.93 -35.17
C ARG A 17 -9.35 26.27 -34.85
N ILE A 18 -9.44 25.63 -33.69
CA ILE A 18 -10.59 25.64 -32.78
C ILE A 18 -10.10 25.00 -31.48
N ALA A 19 -10.09 25.78 -30.40
CA ALA A 19 -10.43 25.40 -29.02
C ALA A 19 -9.76 26.35 -28.02
N ARG A 20 -10.42 27.49 -27.76
CA ARG A 20 -10.40 28.10 -26.43
C ARG A 20 -11.62 27.53 -25.70
N VAL A 21 -11.41 26.98 -24.51
CA VAL A 21 -12.27 27.01 -23.31
C VAL A 21 -11.97 25.79 -22.40
N VAL A 22 -11.78 26.08 -21.10
CA VAL A 22 -11.58 25.20 -19.93
C VAL A 22 -10.17 24.61 -19.72
N ILE A 23 -9.50 25.03 -18.63
CA ILE A 23 -9.15 24.19 -17.45
C ILE A 23 -8.38 25.09 -16.46
N CYS A 24 -9.07 25.41 -15.36
CA CYS A 24 -8.48 25.76 -14.08
C CYS A 24 -8.50 24.48 -13.24
N LEU A 25 -7.54 24.34 -12.32
CA LEU A 25 -7.34 23.25 -11.36
C LEU A 25 -6.70 21.97 -11.91
N ILE A 26 -5.36 21.98 -12.02
CA ILE A 26 -4.55 20.77 -11.86
C ILE A 26 -3.72 20.98 -10.61
N GLY A 27 -4.15 20.34 -9.52
CA GLY A 27 -3.27 20.07 -8.38
C GLY A 27 -2.18 19.14 -8.87
N VAL A 28 -0.96 19.67 -9.00
CA VAL A 28 0.21 18.89 -9.34
C VAL A 28 0.65 18.16 -8.06
N GLY A 29 0.01 17.02 -7.79
CA GLY A 29 0.67 15.97 -7.01
C GLY A 29 1.80 15.38 -7.85
N PRO A 30 2.98 15.08 -7.29
CA PRO A 30 4.04 14.45 -8.04
C PRO A 30 3.56 13.09 -8.59
N PRO A 31 3.96 12.72 -9.82
CA PRO A 31 3.62 11.41 -10.37
C PRO A 31 4.43 10.36 -9.61
N TYR A 32 3.76 9.60 -8.74
CA TYR A 32 4.32 8.37 -8.17
C TYR A 32 4.41 7.32 -9.28
N TYR A 33 5.48 7.42 -10.09
CA TYR A 33 5.91 6.33 -10.94
C TYR A 33 6.34 5.18 -10.03
N GLY A 34 5.80 3.98 -10.30
CA GLY A 34 6.17 2.75 -9.62
C GLY A 34 7.68 2.67 -9.39
N VAL A 35 8.04 2.43 -8.14
CA VAL A 35 9.43 2.42 -7.66
C VAL A 35 10.15 1.24 -8.29
N ARG A 36 10.69 1.46 -9.50
CA ARG A 36 11.71 0.57 -10.06
C ARG A 36 12.95 0.69 -9.20
N MET A 37 13.30 -0.39 -8.51
CA MET A 37 14.63 -0.64 -7.98
C MET A 37 15.62 -0.74 -9.14
N SER A 38 16.02 0.42 -9.70
CA SER A 38 16.65 0.49 -11.02
C SER A 38 18.17 0.51 -10.99
N TRP A 39 18.78 0.79 -9.83
CA TRP A 39 20.21 0.93 -9.72
C TRP A 39 20.84 -0.32 -9.10
N GLN A 40 21.66 -0.99 -9.91
CA GLN A 40 22.57 -2.05 -9.50
C GLN A 40 24.00 -1.60 -9.80
N ARG A 41 24.97 -2.04 -8.98
CA ARG A 41 26.38 -1.67 -9.16
C ARG A 41 26.84 -2.08 -10.56
N LEU A 42 27.57 -1.19 -11.23
CA LEU A 42 28.03 -1.44 -12.61
C LEU A 42 28.85 -2.74 -12.72
N SER A 43 29.71 -3.03 -11.72
CA SER A 43 30.49 -4.26 -11.68
C SER A 43 29.64 -5.53 -11.63
N GLN A 44 28.53 -5.52 -10.88
CA GLN A 44 27.58 -6.64 -10.79
C GLN A 44 26.79 -6.79 -12.09
N ARG A 45 26.31 -5.68 -12.66
CA ARG A 45 25.62 -5.67 -13.97
C ARG A 45 26.50 -6.23 -15.09
N THR A 46 27.75 -5.78 -15.17
CA THR A 46 28.70 -6.25 -16.18
C THR A 46 29.09 -7.72 -15.98
N ALA A 47 29.02 -8.23 -14.75
CA ALA A 47 29.23 -9.64 -14.44
C ALA A 47 27.98 -10.52 -14.63
N GLY A 48 26.85 -9.95 -15.07
CA GLY A 48 25.58 -10.68 -15.25
C GLY A 48 24.96 -11.18 -13.95
N MET A 49 25.27 -10.53 -12.82
CA MET A 49 24.67 -10.86 -11.53
C MET A 49 23.27 -10.29 -11.43
N GLU A 50 22.39 -10.96 -10.69
CA GLU A 50 21.10 -10.40 -10.29
C GLU A 50 21.28 -9.23 -9.31
N PRO A 51 20.34 -8.27 -9.25
CA PRO A 51 20.36 -7.17 -8.28
C PRO A 51 20.40 -7.68 -6.83
N ASP A 52 21.12 -6.97 -5.96
CA ASP A 52 21.21 -7.28 -4.54
C ASP A 52 20.10 -6.59 -3.72
N GLY A 53 19.44 -7.35 -2.83
CA GLY A 53 18.31 -6.89 -2.02
C GLY A 53 16.93 -7.33 -2.53
N PRO A 54 15.83 -6.76 -2.01
CA PRO A 54 15.80 -5.75 -0.96
C PRO A 54 16.31 -6.29 0.39
N TYR A 55 16.93 -5.42 1.19
CA TYR A 55 17.52 -5.74 2.48
C TYR A 55 16.55 -5.48 3.63
N GLU A 56 16.39 -6.49 4.49
CA GLU A 56 15.63 -6.36 5.74
C GLU A 56 16.37 -5.45 6.74
N GLY A 57 15.60 -4.86 7.67
CA GLY A 57 16.18 -4.06 8.77
C GLY A 57 16.79 -2.75 8.29
N VAL A 58 17.92 -2.38 8.89
CA VAL A 58 18.72 -1.21 8.49
C VAL A 58 20.19 -1.66 8.32
N PRO A 59 20.54 -2.26 7.17
CA PRO A 59 21.88 -2.76 6.93
C PRO A 59 22.93 -1.65 7.04
N GLU A 60 24.21 -2.02 7.25
CA GLU A 60 25.31 -1.07 7.53
C GLU A 60 25.39 0.12 6.56
N HIS A 61 25.14 -0.09 5.26
CA HIS A 61 25.18 0.99 4.26
C HIS A 61 24.00 1.97 4.37
N LEU A 62 22.91 1.58 5.02
CA LEU A 62 21.72 2.41 5.29
C LEU A 62 21.78 3.12 6.64
N LYS A 63 22.57 2.64 7.60
CA LYS A 63 22.61 3.22 8.96
C LYS A 63 22.98 4.70 8.97
N TYR A 64 24.08 5.07 8.32
CA TYR A 64 24.53 6.46 8.27
C TYR A 64 23.48 7.42 7.68
N PRO A 65 22.94 7.20 6.46
CA PRO A 65 21.94 8.12 5.90
C PRO A 65 20.64 8.17 6.71
N VAL A 66 20.18 7.05 7.29
CA VAL A 66 19.00 7.03 8.17
C VAL A 66 19.24 7.82 9.45
N ILE A 67 20.38 7.60 10.13
CA ILE A 67 20.76 8.37 11.33
C ILE A 67 20.91 9.85 10.99
N ARG A 68 21.46 10.18 9.82
CA ARG A 68 21.58 11.57 9.36
C ARG A 68 20.21 12.22 9.20
N TRP A 69 19.24 11.52 8.61
CA TRP A 69 17.87 11.98 8.50
C TRP A 69 17.21 12.17 9.88
N LEU A 70 17.43 11.26 10.83
CA LEU A 70 16.96 11.42 12.20
C LEU A 70 17.57 12.65 12.87
N ARG A 71 18.89 12.86 12.78
CA ARG A 71 19.56 14.06 13.35
C ARG A 71 18.96 15.36 12.84
N GLN A 72 18.59 15.40 11.55
CA GLN A 72 17.98 16.58 10.95
C GLN A 72 16.55 16.84 11.46
N ASN A 73 15.76 15.79 11.63
CA ASN A 73 14.41 15.90 12.17
C ASN A 73 14.40 16.22 13.67
N LEU A 74 15.37 15.70 14.42
CA LEU A 74 15.55 16.01 15.84
C LEU A 74 16.27 17.35 16.07
N GLU A 75 16.67 18.06 15.01
CA GLU A 75 17.39 19.34 15.04
C GLU A 75 18.69 19.35 15.87
N LEU A 76 19.31 18.17 16.06
CA LEU A 76 20.53 17.99 16.85
C LEU A 76 21.77 18.64 16.23
N ASP A 77 21.71 19.05 14.96
CA ASP A 77 22.77 19.84 14.33
C ASP A 77 22.62 21.35 14.52
N ARG A 78 21.42 21.81 14.89
CA ARG A 78 21.03 23.24 14.89
C ARG A 78 20.96 23.82 16.29
N TYR A 79 20.51 23.03 17.24
CA TYR A 79 20.28 23.45 18.62
C TYR A 79 20.95 22.49 19.58
N THR A 80 21.55 23.01 20.65
CA THR A 80 22.20 22.21 21.69
C THR A 80 21.24 21.15 22.26
N ASN A 81 19.99 21.52 22.50
CA ASN A 81 18.96 20.60 23.02
C ASN A 81 18.16 19.86 21.94
N GLY A 82 18.44 20.09 20.66
CA GLY A 82 17.58 19.65 19.55
C GLY A 82 16.15 20.19 19.67
N ASN A 83 15.23 19.48 19.02
CA ASN A 83 13.80 19.74 19.13
C ASN A 83 13.24 19.07 20.40
N GLU A 84 13.13 19.86 21.47
CA GLU A 84 12.73 19.36 22.79
C GLU A 84 11.37 18.65 22.80
N TYR A 85 10.41 19.13 22.01
CA TYR A 85 9.08 18.53 21.91
C TYR A 85 9.18 17.11 21.36
N VAL A 86 9.86 16.94 20.23
CA VAL A 86 9.98 15.62 19.56
C VAL A 86 10.75 14.63 20.42
N LEU A 87 11.84 15.07 21.07
CA LEU A 87 12.65 14.21 21.93
C LEU A 87 11.89 13.72 23.17
N ARG A 88 11.07 14.58 23.79
CA ARG A 88 10.19 14.18 24.90
C ARG A 88 9.12 13.18 24.45
N GLU A 89 8.47 13.44 23.32
CA GLU A 89 7.46 12.53 22.75
C GLU A 89 8.07 11.17 22.39
N LEU A 90 9.28 11.14 21.83
CA LEU A 90 10.00 9.89 21.56
C LEU A 90 10.24 9.08 22.83
N ALA A 91 10.72 9.72 23.90
CA ALA A 91 10.94 9.03 25.17
C ALA A 91 9.64 8.45 25.74
N ILE A 92 8.53 9.18 25.65
CA ILE A 92 7.21 8.71 26.09
C ILE A 92 6.77 7.49 25.26
N ARG A 93 6.80 7.59 23.92
CA ARG A 93 6.32 6.53 23.02
C ARG A 93 7.17 5.27 23.09
N LEU A 94 8.49 5.42 23.18
CA LEU A 94 9.44 4.31 23.30
C LEU A 94 9.61 3.84 24.76
N ARG A 95 8.90 4.46 25.71
CA ARG A 95 8.93 4.13 27.14
C ARG A 95 10.34 4.18 27.75
N ILE A 96 11.13 5.16 27.33
CA ILE A 96 12.50 5.38 27.81
C ILE A 96 12.46 6.37 28.98
N PRO A 97 12.95 6.00 30.17
CA PRO A 97 12.91 6.89 31.33
C PRO A 97 13.83 8.10 31.11
N LEU A 98 13.27 9.30 31.23
CA LEU A 98 14.00 10.57 31.21
C LEU A 98 14.06 11.19 32.62
N PRO A 99 15.23 11.19 33.28
CA PRO A 99 15.45 11.98 34.49
C PRO A 99 15.15 13.47 34.28
N LEU A 100 14.70 14.16 35.33
CA LEU A 100 14.27 15.57 35.27
C LEU A 100 15.36 16.56 34.82
N ASN A 101 16.64 16.18 34.95
CA ASN A 101 17.80 17.03 34.63
C ASN A 101 18.55 16.55 33.38
N THR A 102 17.94 15.72 32.55
CA THR A 102 18.58 15.22 31.32
C THR A 102 18.69 16.32 30.28
N GLU A 103 19.90 16.56 29.77
CA GLU A 103 20.12 17.39 28.59
C GLU A 103 19.56 16.67 27.36
N LEU A 104 18.57 17.27 26.70
CA LEU A 104 17.81 16.61 25.64
C LEU A 104 18.67 16.37 24.38
N GLY A 105 19.68 17.20 24.13
CA GLY A 105 20.65 16.98 23.06
C GLY A 105 21.45 15.70 23.26
N GLU A 106 22.06 15.56 24.46
CA GLU A 106 22.81 14.35 24.83
C GLU A 106 21.94 13.09 24.83
N PHE A 107 20.68 13.23 25.25
CA PHE A 107 19.69 12.16 25.13
C PHE A 107 19.45 11.77 23.68
N GLY A 108 19.23 12.74 22.80
CA GLY A 108 19.06 12.51 21.36
C GLY A 108 20.26 11.80 20.75
N ASP A 109 21.49 12.25 21.03
CA ASP A 109 22.70 11.59 20.55
C ASP A 109 22.87 10.17 21.10
N SER A 110 22.52 9.96 22.37
CA SER A 110 22.52 8.62 22.99
C SER A 110 21.50 7.68 22.36
N LEU A 111 20.29 8.17 22.05
CA LEU A 111 19.26 7.40 21.34
C LEU A 111 19.75 6.97 19.95
N LEU A 112 20.35 7.89 19.19
CA LEU A 112 20.85 7.59 17.86
C LEU A 112 22.05 6.62 17.89
N ALA A 113 22.93 6.76 18.89
CA ALA A 113 24.01 5.81 19.12
C ALA A 113 23.50 4.41 19.49
N ALA A 114 22.41 4.33 20.26
CA ALA A 114 21.74 3.06 20.56
C ALA A 114 21.09 2.46 19.30
N GLY A 115 20.34 3.25 18.54
CA GLY A 115 19.75 2.83 17.27
C GLY A 115 20.80 2.37 16.24
N GLY A 116 21.98 2.99 16.19
CA GLY A 116 23.07 2.51 15.32
C GLY A 116 23.53 1.08 15.63
N LYS A 117 23.30 0.60 16.86
CA LYS A 117 23.63 -0.76 17.32
C LYS A 117 22.45 -1.73 17.25
N ASP A 118 21.23 -1.21 17.20
CA ASP A 118 19.99 -1.99 17.19
C ASP A 118 19.08 -1.50 16.04
N GLU A 119 19.02 -2.29 14.97
CA GLU A 119 18.24 -1.98 13.77
C GLU A 119 16.73 -1.89 14.05
N GLY A 120 16.24 -2.67 15.03
CA GLY A 120 14.84 -2.63 15.44
C GLY A 120 14.51 -1.28 16.07
N LEU A 121 15.32 -0.86 17.05
CA LEU A 121 15.19 0.45 17.68
C LEU A 121 15.35 1.59 16.67
N LEU A 122 16.26 1.46 15.70
CA LEU A 122 16.46 2.49 14.68
C LEU A 122 15.22 2.69 13.81
N LEU A 123 14.55 1.60 13.41
CA LEU A 123 13.30 1.67 12.67
C LEU A 123 12.15 2.20 13.54
N ASP A 124 12.11 1.87 14.84
CA ASP A 124 11.12 2.44 15.78
C ASP A 124 11.29 3.95 15.94
N LEU A 125 12.54 4.43 16.00
CA LEU A 125 12.85 5.86 16.00
C LEU A 125 12.38 6.53 14.71
N VAL A 126 12.61 5.91 13.55
CA VAL A 126 12.15 6.45 12.26
C VAL A 126 10.63 6.54 12.20
N ASP A 127 9.94 5.44 12.51
CA ASP A 127 8.48 5.35 12.49
C ASP A 127 7.84 6.36 13.46
N ALA A 128 8.37 6.46 14.68
CA ALA A 128 7.89 7.41 15.68
C ALA A 128 8.13 8.87 15.26
N VAL A 129 9.29 9.20 14.65
CA VAL A 129 9.55 10.57 14.15
C VAL A 129 8.62 10.93 13.00
N LEU A 130 8.35 10.00 12.08
CA LEU A 130 7.39 10.21 10.99
C LEU A 130 6.02 10.60 11.54
N GLU A 131 5.54 9.88 12.55
CA GLU A 131 4.22 10.11 13.12
C GLU A 131 4.16 11.38 13.98
N ILE A 132 5.14 11.61 14.88
CA ILE A 132 5.16 12.77 15.79
C ILE A 132 5.17 14.08 15.00
N GLN A 133 6.01 14.18 13.97
CA GLN A 133 6.14 15.42 13.20
C GLN A 133 5.09 15.54 12.09
N GLY A 134 4.57 14.41 11.60
CA GLY A 134 3.65 14.36 10.47
C GLY A 134 4.25 14.88 9.15
N PRO A 135 3.49 14.80 8.05
CA PRO A 135 4.00 15.07 6.70
C PRO A 135 4.49 16.50 6.47
N GLY A 136 4.03 17.47 7.27
CA GLY A 136 4.46 18.86 7.18
C GLY A 136 5.87 19.12 7.76
N GLY A 137 6.39 18.20 8.59
CA GLY A 137 7.64 18.39 9.32
C GLY A 137 8.66 17.27 9.16
N ASN A 138 8.21 16.03 8.94
CA ASN A 138 9.04 14.83 9.05
C ASN A 138 10.01 14.59 7.88
N ARG A 139 9.99 15.37 6.81
CA ARG A 139 10.87 15.22 5.63
C ARG A 139 10.80 13.82 5.01
N TYR A 140 9.61 13.24 4.93
CA TYR A 140 9.38 11.89 4.43
C TYR A 140 9.93 11.65 3.01
N GLU A 141 9.93 12.65 2.12
CA GLU A 141 10.45 12.49 0.75
C GLU A 141 11.96 12.20 0.74
N SER A 142 12.69 12.75 1.72
CA SER A 142 14.12 12.47 1.87
C SER A 142 14.35 11.06 2.42
N LEU A 143 13.51 10.60 3.34
CA LEU A 143 13.59 9.25 3.88
C LEU A 143 13.27 8.22 2.80
N GLU A 144 12.19 8.42 2.04
CA GLU A 144 11.80 7.55 0.93
C GLU A 144 12.96 7.39 -0.06
N ARG A 145 13.63 8.49 -0.43
CA ARG A 145 14.81 8.43 -1.30
C ARG A 145 15.95 7.62 -0.70
N ILE A 146 16.21 7.75 0.60
CA ILE A 146 17.25 6.99 1.31
C ILE A 146 16.92 5.49 1.27
N LEU A 147 15.69 5.13 1.61
CA LEU A 147 15.23 3.73 1.67
C LEU A 147 15.26 3.07 0.28
N ILE A 148 14.78 3.77 -0.75
CA ILE A 148 14.84 3.29 -2.15
C ILE A 148 16.30 3.13 -2.60
N SER A 149 17.15 4.15 -2.37
CA SER A 149 18.55 4.11 -2.83
C SER A 149 19.38 3.05 -2.11
N GLY A 150 19.02 2.73 -0.87
CA GLY A 150 19.67 1.68 -0.09
C GLY A 150 19.04 0.30 -0.23
N ALA A 151 18.09 0.13 -1.15
CA ALA A 151 17.41 -1.13 -1.43
C ALA A 151 16.73 -1.73 -0.18
N SER A 152 16.05 -0.91 0.64
CA SER A 152 15.38 -1.38 1.86
C SER A 152 14.09 -2.16 1.57
N THR A 153 13.76 -3.14 2.41
CA THR A 153 12.41 -3.72 2.48
C THR A 153 11.39 -2.79 3.14
N TRP A 154 11.80 -1.62 3.62
CA TRP A 154 10.92 -0.60 4.19
C TRP A 154 10.79 0.59 3.23
N ARG A 155 9.62 1.22 3.24
CA ARG A 155 9.30 2.48 2.57
C ARG A 155 8.47 3.36 3.50
N VAL A 156 8.33 4.63 3.17
CA VAL A 156 7.34 5.48 3.82
C VAL A 156 5.94 5.01 3.40
N GLY A 157 5.05 4.84 4.38
CA GLY A 157 3.65 4.52 4.17
C GLY A 157 2.92 5.59 3.37
N ASN A 158 1.79 5.21 2.76
CA ASN A 158 0.96 6.13 1.97
C ASN A 158 0.32 7.25 2.83
N ASP A 159 0.31 7.08 4.15
CA ASP A 159 -0.10 8.09 5.14
C ASP A 159 0.98 9.16 5.38
N PHE A 160 2.20 8.95 4.87
CA PHE A 160 3.40 9.74 5.10
C PHE A 160 3.78 9.88 6.58
N ARG A 161 3.31 8.95 7.41
CA ARG A 161 3.37 8.99 8.88
C ARG A 161 3.93 7.73 9.50
N SER A 162 3.99 6.64 8.73
CA SER A 162 4.52 5.36 9.19
C SER A 162 5.53 4.78 8.20
N LEU A 163 6.27 3.76 8.64
CA LEU A 163 6.96 2.83 7.77
C LEU A 163 6.01 1.70 7.34
N ALA A 164 6.07 1.38 6.06
CA ALA A 164 5.41 0.23 5.47
C ALA A 164 6.44 -0.67 4.78
N ARG A 165 6.15 -1.96 4.71
CA ARG A 165 6.99 -2.91 4.00
C ARG A 165 6.84 -2.73 2.50
N LEU A 166 7.96 -2.74 1.79
CA LEU A 166 8.03 -2.79 0.33
C LEU A 166 7.56 -4.17 -0.12
N VAL A 167 6.39 -4.19 -0.76
CA VAL A 167 5.86 -5.38 -1.42
C VAL A 167 6.41 -5.43 -2.85
N THR A 168 6.44 -6.60 -3.49
CA THR A 168 6.91 -6.71 -4.89
C THR A 168 6.13 -5.77 -5.81
N GLU A 169 6.73 -5.33 -6.92
CA GLU A 169 6.07 -4.43 -7.88
C GLU A 169 4.72 -5.01 -8.36
N GLU A 170 4.63 -6.33 -8.54
CA GLU A 170 3.41 -7.01 -8.96
C GLU A 170 2.32 -6.93 -7.89
N THR A 171 2.68 -7.16 -6.63
CA THR A 171 1.71 -7.13 -5.53
C THR A 171 1.24 -5.70 -5.27
N GLN A 172 2.15 -4.73 -5.37
CA GLN A 172 1.83 -3.30 -5.29
C GLN A 172 0.92 -2.88 -6.45
N ALA A 173 1.18 -3.33 -7.68
CA ALA A 173 0.34 -3.05 -8.84
C ALA A 173 -1.07 -3.63 -8.71
N THR A 174 -1.20 -4.87 -8.20
CA THR A 174 -2.51 -5.46 -7.88
C THR A 174 -3.29 -4.63 -6.86
N TYR A 175 -2.62 -4.17 -5.80
CA TYR A 175 -3.24 -3.29 -4.80
C TYR A 175 -3.66 -1.94 -5.38
N GLU A 176 -2.81 -1.31 -6.18
CA GLU A 176 -3.11 -0.03 -6.84
C GLU A 176 -4.29 -0.18 -7.82
N ALA A 177 -4.35 -1.27 -8.58
CA ALA A 177 -5.48 -1.56 -9.45
C ALA A 177 -6.78 -1.77 -8.65
N ALA A 178 -6.72 -2.51 -7.54
CA ALA A 178 -7.85 -2.75 -6.64
C ALA A 178 -8.38 -1.47 -5.97
N THR A 179 -7.49 -0.52 -5.67
CA THR A 179 -7.79 0.75 -4.97
C THR A 179 -7.87 1.96 -5.90
N SER A 180 -8.00 1.72 -7.22
CA SER A 180 -8.04 2.75 -8.26
C SER A 180 -9.33 3.60 -8.27
N VAL A 181 -10.38 3.12 -7.60
CA VAL A 181 -11.69 3.79 -7.47
C VAL A 181 -11.85 4.32 -6.05
N VAL A 182 -12.57 5.42 -5.85
CA VAL A 182 -12.87 5.94 -4.50
C VAL A 182 -14.23 5.41 -4.03
N ASP A 183 -14.22 4.39 -3.18
CA ASP A 183 -15.39 3.79 -2.54
C ASP A 183 -15.05 3.05 -1.23
N GLU A 184 -16.06 2.48 -0.56
CA GLU A 184 -15.89 1.79 0.73
C GLU A 184 -14.94 0.59 0.63
N ALA A 185 -15.04 -0.23 -0.43
CA ALA A 185 -14.11 -1.33 -0.66
C ALA A 185 -12.65 -0.87 -0.68
N THR A 186 -12.38 0.29 -1.27
CA THR A 186 -11.04 0.89 -1.31
C THR A 186 -10.57 1.38 0.05
N LYS A 187 -11.47 1.96 0.85
CA LYS A 187 -11.18 2.39 2.21
C LYS A 187 -10.83 1.19 3.09
N GLU A 188 -11.68 0.16 3.08
CA GLU A 188 -11.47 -1.08 3.81
C GLU A 188 -10.16 -1.77 3.37
N LEU A 189 -9.89 -1.86 2.07
CA LEU A 189 -8.65 -2.47 1.58
C LEU A 189 -7.39 -1.65 1.94
N LYS A 190 -7.49 -0.32 2.04
CA LYS A 190 -6.39 0.53 2.54
C LYS A 190 -6.10 0.27 4.01
N GLU A 191 -7.13 0.19 4.84
CA GLU A 191 -6.99 -0.13 6.27
C GLU A 191 -6.44 -1.55 6.45
N ALA A 192 -6.89 -2.52 5.66
CA ALA A 192 -6.37 -3.88 5.64
C ALA A 192 -4.88 -3.93 5.29
N TRP A 193 -4.49 -3.21 4.23
CA TRP A 193 -3.11 -3.15 3.75
C TRP A 193 -2.17 -2.49 4.76
N ALA A 194 -2.59 -1.39 5.38
CA ALA A 194 -1.82 -0.73 6.43
C ALA A 194 -1.58 -1.66 7.62
N ASN A 195 -2.58 -2.46 8.01
CA ASN A 195 -2.45 -3.42 9.11
C ASN A 195 -1.62 -4.67 8.73
N ALA A 196 -1.60 -5.11 7.48
CA ALA A 196 -0.81 -6.28 7.06
C ALA A 196 0.67 -5.96 6.75
N PHE A 197 0.92 -4.79 6.17
CA PHE A 197 2.23 -4.40 5.64
C PHE A 197 2.87 -3.23 6.40
N GLY A 198 2.12 -2.53 7.26
CA GLY A 198 2.66 -1.51 8.15
C GLY A 198 3.55 -2.11 9.23
N ARG A 199 4.53 -1.33 9.71
CA ARG A 199 5.47 -1.76 10.75
C ARG A 199 4.78 -2.19 12.05
N ASN A 200 3.76 -1.44 12.46
CA ASN A 200 3.01 -1.61 13.70
C ASN A 200 1.57 -2.10 13.46
N GLY A 201 1.34 -2.83 12.37
CA GLY A 201 0.02 -3.28 11.98
C GLY A 201 -0.56 -4.40 12.86
N ASP A 202 -1.89 -4.54 12.86
CA ASP A 202 -2.61 -5.59 13.58
C ASP A 202 -3.10 -6.68 12.59
N PRO A 203 -2.55 -7.91 12.64
CA PRO A 203 -2.97 -9.01 11.75
C PRO A 203 -4.46 -9.35 11.80
N SER A 204 -5.12 -9.15 12.95
CA SER A 204 -6.55 -9.40 13.13
C SER A 204 -7.40 -8.35 12.44
N ASP A 205 -7.03 -7.07 12.59
CA ASP A 205 -7.71 -5.97 11.88
C ASP A 205 -7.45 -6.05 10.37
N ALA A 206 -6.23 -6.41 9.95
CA ALA A 206 -5.91 -6.63 8.55
C ALA A 206 -6.89 -7.62 7.89
N TRP A 207 -7.16 -8.73 8.57
CA TRP A 207 -8.04 -9.78 8.08
C TRP A 207 -9.50 -9.33 8.01
N ASP A 208 -10.00 -8.65 9.06
CA ASP A 208 -11.37 -8.15 9.10
C ASP A 208 -11.65 -7.13 8.00
N HIS A 209 -10.75 -6.16 7.83
CA HIS A 209 -10.87 -5.15 6.78
C HIS A 209 -10.74 -5.77 5.38
N ALA A 210 -9.95 -6.83 5.21
CA ALA A 210 -9.88 -7.58 3.95
C ALA A 210 -11.21 -8.27 3.59
N ILE A 211 -11.90 -8.87 4.58
CA ILE A 211 -13.23 -9.47 4.37
C ILE A 211 -14.23 -8.39 3.93
N LYS A 212 -14.28 -7.26 4.64
CA LYS A 212 -15.20 -6.14 4.32
C LYS A 212 -14.97 -5.57 2.93
N ALA A 213 -13.70 -5.41 2.52
CA ALA A 213 -13.37 -4.95 1.17
C ALA A 213 -13.94 -5.87 0.08
N VAL A 214 -13.94 -7.19 0.30
CA VAL A 214 -14.53 -8.17 -0.63
C VAL A 214 -16.06 -8.15 -0.57
N GLU A 215 -16.64 -7.99 0.61
CA GLU A 215 -18.09 -7.81 0.79
C GLU A 215 -18.61 -6.59 0.02
N ASP A 216 -17.91 -5.45 0.12
CA ASP A 216 -18.28 -4.19 -0.51
C ASP A 216 -18.26 -4.22 -2.05
N VAL A 217 -17.57 -5.18 -2.67
CA VAL A 217 -17.61 -5.39 -4.13
C VAL A 217 -18.56 -6.51 -4.56
N LEU A 218 -18.62 -7.63 -3.83
CA LEU A 218 -19.40 -8.78 -4.25
C LEU A 218 -20.88 -8.68 -3.87
N ILE A 219 -21.20 -8.12 -2.70
CA ILE A 219 -22.60 -8.00 -2.25
C ILE A 219 -23.41 -7.11 -3.20
N PRO A 220 -22.97 -5.89 -3.58
CA PRO A 220 -23.74 -5.07 -4.52
C PRO A 220 -23.90 -5.73 -5.89
N ALA A 221 -22.93 -6.53 -6.33
CA ALA A 221 -22.97 -7.20 -7.63
C ALA A 221 -23.94 -8.39 -7.66
N MET A 222 -24.03 -9.14 -6.57
CA MET A 222 -24.71 -10.44 -6.54
C MET A 222 -26.02 -10.41 -5.75
N MET A 223 -26.06 -9.59 -4.71
CA MET A 223 -27.17 -9.51 -3.75
C MET A 223 -27.58 -8.05 -3.50
N PRO A 224 -27.84 -7.23 -4.54
CA PRO A 224 -28.04 -5.78 -4.40
C PRO A 224 -29.19 -5.35 -3.47
N ASN A 225 -30.13 -6.26 -3.21
CA ASN A 225 -31.30 -5.99 -2.37
C ASN A 225 -31.16 -6.53 -0.93
N ASN A 226 -30.01 -7.10 -0.57
CA ASN A 226 -29.78 -7.67 0.76
C ASN A 226 -28.75 -6.85 1.55
N GLY A 227 -29.22 -5.83 2.25
CA GLY A 227 -28.37 -4.96 3.09
C GLY A 227 -27.78 -5.64 4.34
N ASN A 228 -28.18 -6.88 4.66
CA ASN A 228 -27.62 -7.67 5.76
C ASN A 228 -26.72 -8.82 5.26
N ALA A 229 -26.40 -8.85 3.96
CA ALA A 229 -25.52 -9.85 3.42
C ALA A 229 -24.12 -9.74 4.03
N THR A 230 -23.45 -10.89 4.13
CA THR A 230 -22.05 -11.02 4.53
C THR A 230 -21.32 -11.85 3.49
N LEU A 231 -20.01 -12.05 3.65
CA LEU A 231 -19.23 -12.91 2.79
C LEU A 231 -19.72 -14.37 2.86
N GLY A 232 -20.22 -14.80 4.03
CA GLY A 232 -20.93 -16.08 4.17
C GLY A 232 -22.20 -16.18 3.32
N SER A 233 -22.91 -15.07 3.13
CA SER A 233 -24.08 -15.01 2.23
C SER A 233 -23.66 -15.15 0.76
N VAL A 234 -22.58 -14.48 0.35
CA VAL A 234 -22.00 -14.60 -1.01
C VAL A 234 -21.51 -16.03 -1.28
N ILE A 235 -20.84 -16.66 -0.32
CA ILE A 235 -20.44 -18.07 -0.40
C ILE A 235 -21.67 -18.97 -0.58
N GLY A 236 -22.75 -18.71 0.16
CA GLY A 236 -24.01 -19.43 0.05
C GLY A 236 -24.70 -19.26 -1.31
N GLU A 237 -24.73 -18.03 -1.84
CA GLU A 237 -25.29 -17.68 -3.15
C GLU A 237 -24.57 -18.44 -4.28
N LEU A 238 -23.23 -18.43 -4.26
CA LEU A 238 -22.39 -19.08 -5.26
C LEU A 238 -22.40 -20.61 -5.18
N ASN A 239 -22.39 -21.17 -3.97
CA ASN A 239 -22.32 -22.61 -3.75
C ASN A 239 -23.70 -23.29 -3.75
N GLY A 240 -24.77 -22.49 -3.73
CA GLY A 240 -26.15 -22.95 -3.64
C GLY A 240 -26.84 -23.07 -4.99
N GLN A 241 -28.18 -23.08 -4.94
CA GLN A 241 -29.04 -23.19 -6.12
C GLN A 241 -28.94 -21.98 -7.06
N ASN A 242 -28.27 -20.88 -6.70
CA ASN A 242 -28.09 -19.76 -7.60
C ASN A 242 -26.74 -19.79 -8.32
N GLY A 243 -25.84 -20.71 -7.95
CA GLY A 243 -24.50 -20.83 -8.54
C GLY A 243 -24.52 -21.00 -10.06
N GLN A 244 -25.52 -21.69 -10.63
CA GLN A 244 -25.63 -21.85 -12.08
C GLN A 244 -25.91 -20.54 -12.84
N HIS A 245 -26.30 -19.46 -12.16
CA HIS A 245 -26.50 -18.15 -12.78
C HIS A 245 -25.21 -17.33 -12.87
N TRP A 246 -24.11 -17.86 -12.32
CA TRP A 246 -22.82 -17.19 -12.26
C TRP A 246 -21.74 -18.00 -12.98
N LYS A 247 -20.71 -17.30 -13.45
CA LYS A 247 -19.52 -17.89 -14.06
C LYS A 247 -18.27 -17.06 -13.76
N LEU A 248 -17.11 -17.71 -13.72
CA LEU A 248 -15.81 -17.05 -13.78
C LEU A 248 -15.46 -16.68 -15.23
N VAL A 249 -14.62 -15.67 -15.44
CA VAL A 249 -14.00 -15.46 -16.76
C VAL A 249 -13.07 -16.61 -17.11
N LEU A 250 -12.37 -17.16 -16.13
CA LEU A 250 -11.48 -18.30 -16.33
C LEU A 250 -12.30 -19.58 -16.58
N PRO A 251 -11.96 -20.37 -17.62
CA PRO A 251 -12.72 -21.56 -18.00
C PRO A 251 -12.50 -22.76 -17.08
N GLY A 252 -11.41 -22.77 -16.29
CA GLY A 252 -11.00 -23.93 -15.51
C GLY A 252 -10.54 -25.10 -16.41
N ASN A 253 -10.16 -26.22 -15.78
CA ASN A 253 -9.68 -27.40 -16.52
C ASN A 253 -10.78 -28.03 -17.39
N ASN A 254 -12.02 -28.02 -16.89
CA ASN A 254 -13.16 -28.64 -17.58
C ASN A 254 -13.87 -27.71 -18.56
N GLN A 255 -13.38 -26.47 -18.73
CA GLN A 255 -13.97 -25.45 -19.60
C GLN A 255 -15.43 -25.05 -19.25
N ASP A 256 -15.84 -25.24 -18.00
CA ASP A 256 -17.20 -25.00 -17.50
C ASP A 256 -17.39 -23.61 -16.85
N HIS A 257 -16.29 -22.87 -16.64
CA HIS A 257 -16.26 -21.58 -15.96
C HIS A 257 -16.86 -21.64 -14.54
N ASP A 258 -16.67 -22.76 -13.83
CA ASP A 258 -17.27 -23.01 -12.52
C ASP A 258 -16.79 -22.03 -11.43
N VAL A 259 -17.74 -21.45 -10.70
CA VAL A 259 -17.53 -20.53 -9.57
C VAL A 259 -17.05 -21.23 -8.29
N ALA A 260 -17.02 -22.57 -8.25
CA ALA A 260 -16.50 -23.35 -7.11
C ALA A 260 -15.06 -22.95 -6.70
N HIS A 261 -14.23 -22.52 -7.66
CA HIS A 261 -12.89 -22.00 -7.39
C HIS A 261 -12.91 -20.68 -6.62
N LEU A 262 -13.81 -19.75 -6.98
CA LEU A 262 -14.03 -18.52 -6.22
C LEU A 262 -14.55 -18.84 -4.82
N VAL A 263 -15.51 -19.75 -4.69
CA VAL A 263 -16.02 -20.20 -3.39
C VAL A 263 -14.89 -20.72 -2.50
N SER A 264 -13.95 -21.48 -3.07
CA SER A 264 -12.79 -21.98 -2.34
C SER A 264 -11.88 -20.86 -1.84
N MET A 265 -11.61 -19.85 -2.68
CA MET A 265 -10.86 -18.64 -2.26
C MET A 265 -11.57 -17.88 -1.14
N LEU A 266 -12.89 -17.66 -1.24
CA LEU A 266 -13.66 -16.98 -0.21
C LEU A 266 -13.67 -17.75 1.12
N ARG A 267 -13.67 -19.08 1.08
CA ARG A 267 -13.57 -19.93 2.28
C ARG A 267 -12.19 -19.92 2.93
N LEU A 268 -11.12 -19.52 2.23
CA LEU A 268 -9.80 -19.34 2.85
C LEU A 268 -9.77 -18.12 3.78
N MET A 269 -10.56 -17.08 3.48
CA MET A 269 -10.61 -15.85 4.27
C MET A 269 -11.79 -15.79 5.24
N TRP A 270 -12.86 -16.58 5.05
CA TRP A 270 -14.05 -16.50 5.91
C TRP A 270 -14.31 -17.80 6.68
N PRO A 271 -14.63 -17.72 7.99
CA PRO A 271 -14.70 -16.51 8.83
C PRO A 271 -13.32 -16.08 9.37
N ASN A 272 -13.21 -14.86 9.90
CA ASN A 272 -12.04 -14.50 10.71
C ASN A 272 -11.99 -15.36 11.99
N HIS A 273 -10.83 -15.97 12.26
CA HIS A 273 -10.63 -17.02 13.25
C HIS A 273 -10.69 -16.55 14.71
N ASP A 274 -10.49 -15.26 15.01
CA ASP A 274 -10.48 -14.73 16.38
C ASP A 274 -11.73 -13.91 16.75
N ARG A 275 -12.49 -13.45 15.75
CA ARG A 275 -13.65 -12.56 15.93
C ARG A 275 -15.00 -13.23 15.68
N HIS A 276 -15.04 -14.47 15.20
CA HIS A 276 -16.32 -15.18 15.06
C HIS A 276 -16.89 -15.61 16.43
N GLY A 277 -18.20 -15.41 16.61
CA GLY A 277 -18.95 -15.93 17.77
C GLY A 277 -19.15 -17.44 17.65
N GLY A 278 -18.60 -18.22 18.59
CA GLY A 278 -18.73 -19.69 18.57
C GLY A 278 -17.82 -20.38 19.57
N ALA A 279 -17.93 -21.71 19.66
CA ALA A 279 -17.14 -22.54 20.58
C ALA A 279 -15.74 -22.89 20.05
N SER A 280 -15.41 -22.49 18.82
CA SER A 280 -14.09 -22.75 18.22
C SER A 280 -12.99 -21.97 18.95
N PRO A 281 -11.78 -22.54 19.08
CA PRO A 281 -10.65 -21.82 19.66
C PRO A 281 -10.36 -20.54 18.89
N LYS A 282 -10.39 -19.40 19.59
CA LYS A 282 -9.96 -18.12 19.02
C LYS A 282 -8.45 -18.13 18.87
N ARG A 283 -7.96 -17.73 17.70
CA ARG A 283 -6.52 -17.61 17.42
C ARG A 283 -6.26 -16.36 16.62
N THR A 284 -5.36 -15.52 17.13
CA THR A 284 -4.82 -14.36 16.40
C THR A 284 -4.07 -14.84 15.14
N PRO A 285 -4.39 -14.31 13.96
CA PRO A 285 -3.64 -14.58 12.74
C PRO A 285 -2.17 -14.16 12.89
N SER A 286 -1.27 -14.87 12.22
CA SER A 286 0.11 -14.42 12.07
C SER A 286 0.20 -13.31 11.01
N GLU A 287 1.28 -12.52 11.05
CA GLU A 287 1.55 -11.51 10.01
C GLU A 287 1.57 -12.11 8.60
N GLN A 288 2.11 -13.32 8.44
CA GLN A 288 2.18 -13.97 7.14
C GLN A 288 0.78 -14.32 6.61
N GLU A 289 -0.11 -14.78 7.47
CA GLU A 289 -1.48 -15.08 7.07
C GLU A 289 -2.28 -13.81 6.77
N ALA A 290 -2.11 -12.74 7.57
CA ALA A 290 -2.72 -11.45 7.31
C ALA A 290 -2.30 -10.89 5.93
N ARG A 291 -1.00 -10.93 5.60
CA ARG A 291 -0.50 -10.52 4.28
C ARG A 291 -1.09 -11.37 3.17
N ALA A 292 -1.13 -12.70 3.33
CA ALA A 292 -1.72 -13.58 2.32
C ALA A 292 -3.21 -13.24 2.07
N VAL A 293 -3.99 -13.05 3.12
CA VAL A 293 -5.42 -12.72 3.01
C VAL A 293 -5.66 -11.34 2.40
N VAL A 294 -4.87 -10.34 2.77
CA VAL A 294 -4.96 -9.01 2.17
C VAL A 294 -4.61 -9.06 0.68
N THR A 295 -3.58 -9.81 0.27
CA THR A 295 -3.25 -9.98 -1.15
C THR A 295 -4.33 -10.73 -1.93
N LEU A 296 -4.97 -11.73 -1.30
CA LEU A 296 -6.11 -12.44 -1.88
C LEU A 296 -7.31 -11.48 -2.07
N ALA A 297 -7.62 -10.68 -1.05
CA ALA A 297 -8.67 -9.66 -1.13
C ALA A 297 -8.38 -8.62 -2.22
N ALA A 298 -7.15 -8.10 -2.29
CA ALA A 298 -6.74 -7.18 -3.34
C ALA A 298 -6.92 -7.80 -4.75
N THR A 299 -6.55 -9.07 -4.92
CA THR A 299 -6.76 -9.80 -6.18
C THR A 299 -8.24 -9.90 -6.54
N ILE A 300 -9.09 -10.28 -5.59
CA ILE A 300 -10.55 -10.42 -5.80
C ILE A 300 -11.18 -9.06 -6.14
N VAL A 301 -10.81 -8.00 -5.43
CA VAL A 301 -11.29 -6.64 -5.68
C VAL A 301 -10.81 -6.16 -7.05
N GLN A 302 -9.53 -6.34 -7.39
CA GLN A 302 -9.02 -6.04 -8.73
C GLN A 302 -9.82 -6.77 -9.81
N TRP A 303 -9.96 -8.10 -9.69
CA TRP A 303 -10.71 -8.90 -10.64
C TRP A 303 -12.18 -8.46 -10.74
N HIS A 304 -12.77 -7.97 -9.65
CA HIS A 304 -14.10 -7.38 -9.70
C HIS A 304 -14.12 -6.13 -10.58
N ARG A 305 -13.19 -5.19 -10.37
CA ARG A 305 -13.09 -3.95 -11.16
C ARG A 305 -12.89 -4.22 -12.65
N GLU A 306 -12.12 -5.26 -12.97
CA GLU A 306 -11.83 -5.67 -14.35
C GLU A 306 -12.95 -6.54 -14.95
N GLY A 307 -13.95 -6.94 -14.15
CA GLY A 307 -15.06 -7.80 -14.57
C GLY A 307 -14.68 -9.26 -14.76
N TRP A 308 -13.59 -9.72 -14.14
CA TRP A 308 -13.03 -11.07 -14.25
C TRP A 308 -13.54 -12.04 -13.18
N VAL A 309 -13.91 -11.53 -12.00
CA VAL A 309 -14.18 -12.37 -10.81
C VAL A 309 -15.51 -13.12 -10.85
N VAL A 310 -16.58 -12.48 -11.31
CA VAL A 310 -17.90 -13.10 -11.38
C VAL A 310 -18.74 -12.37 -12.40
N GLN A 311 -19.37 -13.14 -13.29
CA GLN A 311 -20.27 -12.63 -14.31
C GLN A 311 -21.56 -13.42 -14.26
N ARG A 312 -22.66 -12.74 -14.56
CA ARG A 312 -23.93 -13.42 -14.78
C ARG A 312 -23.85 -14.23 -16.08
N ARG A 313 -24.36 -15.47 -16.07
CA ARG A 313 -24.44 -16.30 -17.27
C ARG A 313 -25.43 -15.75 -18.28
#